data_AF-A0A397B3T0-F1
#
_entry.id   AF-A0A397B3T0-F1
#
_cell.length_a   1.000
_cell.length_b   1.000
_cell.length_c   1.000
_cell.angle_alpha   90.00
_cell.angle_beta   90.00
_cell.angle_gamma   90.00
#
_symmetry.space_group_name_H-M   'P 1'
#
loop_
_entity.id
_entity.type
_entity.pdbx_description
1 polymer ?
#
loop_
_entity_poly.entity_id
_entity_poly.type
_entity_poly.pdbx_seq_one_letter_code
_entity_poly.pdbx_strand_id
1 'polypeptide(L)'
;MSITKSGIRCVQGGGKTTMSSYLETLFRATGRTCATLSLDDVYLPHADQLKVAASNPHNPLLEHRGNPGTHDLNLLMSLIDDANAGRDVLVPRYDKSAYNGRGDRFPKDKWVRYPGIVILVLYFGNRYKAHTLSLGRHLRPVNQALREFDRVHAALTALIVVHVDDVRWVYTDQGVPAMTSTQVSDFVDRFMPAYDQYLPALYATDGDSLVHRVPRLTIDIDVDRKCRGIVAPESTKV
;
A
#
# COMPACT_ATOMS: atom_id res chain seq x y z
N MET A 1 -17.70 12.66 15.77
CA MET A 1 -16.83 13.33 14.78
C MET A 1 -16.47 12.30 13.71
N SER A 2 -16.73 12.55 12.43
CA SER A 2 -16.39 11.58 11.38
C SER A 2 -14.89 11.64 11.08
N ILE A 3 -14.22 10.48 11.08
CA ILE A 3 -12.77 10.35 10.84
C ILE A 3 -12.57 10.06 9.36
N THR A 4 -11.87 10.96 8.68
CA THR A 4 -11.45 10.77 7.29
C THR A 4 -10.29 9.77 7.24
N LYS A 5 -10.49 8.65 6.53
CA LYS A 5 -9.50 7.60 6.30
C LYS A 5 -9.22 7.56 4.80
N SER A 6 -8.14 8.21 4.35
CA SER A 6 -7.79 8.27 2.93
C SER A 6 -6.64 7.34 2.58
N GLY A 7 -6.86 6.43 1.62
CA GLY A 7 -5.80 5.61 1.05
C GLY A 7 -5.02 6.35 -0.05
N ILE A 8 -3.72 6.06 -0.22
CA ILE A 8 -2.96 6.48 -1.41
C ILE A 8 -2.42 5.23 -2.11
N ARG A 9 -2.83 5.01 -3.35
CA ARG A 9 -2.40 3.91 -4.21
C ARG A 9 -1.48 4.48 -5.28
N CYS A 10 -0.31 3.87 -5.44
CA CYS A 10 0.69 4.35 -6.38
C CYS A 10 1.79 3.30 -6.49
N VAL A 11 2.31 3.10 -7.70
CA VAL A 11 3.45 2.22 -7.95
C VAL A 11 4.69 2.63 -7.14
N GLN A 12 5.64 1.72 -6.94
CA GLN A 12 6.93 2.05 -6.31
C GLN A 12 7.61 3.22 -7.06
N GLY A 13 8.28 4.12 -6.34
CA GLY A 13 8.89 5.31 -6.94
C GLY A 13 7.92 6.41 -7.42
N GLY A 14 6.60 6.23 -7.35
CA GLY A 14 5.63 7.25 -7.80
C GLY A 14 5.28 8.35 -6.77
N GLY A 15 6.07 8.53 -5.71
CA GLY A 15 5.98 9.70 -4.82
C GLY A 15 5.04 9.60 -3.60
N LYS A 16 4.61 8.40 -3.21
CA LYS A 16 3.72 8.18 -2.03
C LYS A 16 4.17 8.87 -0.75
N THR A 17 5.42 8.65 -0.36
CA THR A 17 5.99 9.20 0.88
C THR A 17 6.04 10.73 0.85
N THR A 18 6.37 11.29 -0.32
CA THR A 18 6.35 12.74 -0.55
C THR A 18 4.93 13.28 -0.41
N MET A 19 3.97 12.64 -1.06
CA MET A 19 2.55 13.03 -1.00
C MET A 19 1.99 12.95 0.41
N SER A 20 2.29 11.88 1.15
CA SER A 20 1.82 11.72 2.53
C SER A 20 2.40 12.78 3.46
N SER A 21 3.69 13.14 3.30
CA SER A 21 4.33 14.23 4.05
C SER A 21 3.66 15.59 3.80
N TYR A 22 3.33 15.89 2.53
CA TYR A 22 2.59 17.10 2.21
C TYR A 22 1.16 17.10 2.77
N LEU A 23 0.45 15.96 2.70
CA LEU A 23 -0.88 15.83 3.29
C LEU A 23 -0.83 16.04 4.81
N GLU A 24 0.13 15.43 5.51
CA GLU A 24 0.32 15.69 6.95
C GLU A 24 0.51 17.18 7.25
N THR A 25 1.34 17.86 6.46
CA THR A 25 1.62 19.29 6.59
C THR A 25 0.35 20.12 6.36
N LEU A 26 -0.41 19.83 5.30
CA LEU A 26 -1.64 20.54 4.96
C LEU A 26 -2.73 20.33 6.03
N PHE A 27 -2.93 19.11 6.49
CA PHE A 27 -3.91 18.83 7.55
C PHE A 27 -3.53 19.51 8.86
N ARG A 28 -2.24 19.50 9.23
CA ARG A 28 -1.75 20.23 10.39
C ARG A 28 -2.01 21.73 10.28
N ALA A 29 -1.80 22.32 9.10
CA ALA A 29 -2.10 23.73 8.85
C ALA A 29 -3.60 24.07 9.01
N THR A 30 -4.50 23.09 8.79
CA THR A 30 -5.95 23.25 9.05
C THR A 30 -6.37 22.94 10.50
N GLY A 31 -5.42 22.74 11.42
CA GLY A 31 -5.71 22.41 12.82
C GLY A 31 -6.14 20.97 13.05
N ARG A 32 -5.91 20.07 12.08
CA ARG A 32 -6.24 18.63 12.19
C ARG A 32 -4.98 17.83 12.46
N THR A 33 -5.05 16.85 13.36
CA THR A 33 -4.00 15.83 13.46
C THR A 33 -4.12 14.89 12.25
N CYS A 34 -2.98 14.49 11.71
CA CYS A 34 -2.88 13.53 10.62
C CYS A 34 -1.73 12.58 10.95
N ALA A 35 -2.08 11.30 11.12
CA ALA A 35 -1.09 10.23 11.19
C ALA A 35 -0.97 9.57 9.82
N THR A 36 0.25 9.45 9.29
CA THR A 36 0.53 8.56 8.16
C THR A 36 0.96 7.20 8.66
N LEU A 37 0.28 6.17 8.15
CA LEU A 37 0.70 4.78 8.28
C LEU A 37 0.93 4.22 6.87
N SER A 38 2.13 3.71 6.62
CA SER A 38 2.47 2.97 5.41
C SER A 38 2.16 1.49 5.62
N LEU A 39 1.85 0.74 4.57
CA LEU A 39 1.79 -0.72 4.70
C LEU A 39 3.15 -1.34 5.01
N ASP A 40 4.22 -0.68 4.60
CA ASP A 40 5.55 -1.13 4.95
C ASP A 40 5.76 -1.11 6.47
N ASP A 41 5.07 -0.25 7.22
CA ASP A 41 5.15 -0.21 8.69
C ASP A 41 4.53 -1.46 9.34
N VAL A 42 3.59 -2.10 8.65
CA VAL A 42 2.86 -3.31 9.11
C VAL A 42 3.27 -4.55 8.33
N TYR A 43 4.48 -4.61 7.76
CA TYR A 43 5.05 -5.90 7.38
C TYR A 43 5.05 -6.86 8.57
N LEU A 44 4.92 -8.15 8.27
CA LEU A 44 5.08 -9.20 9.27
C LEU A 44 6.48 -9.10 9.93
N PRO A 45 6.61 -9.35 11.24
CA PRO A 45 7.92 -9.53 11.85
C PRO A 45 8.72 -10.61 11.11
N HIS A 46 10.04 -10.53 11.17
CA HIS A 46 10.93 -11.43 10.43
C HIS A 46 10.58 -12.91 10.67
N ALA A 47 10.32 -13.29 11.92
CA ALA A 47 9.94 -14.65 12.29
C ALA A 47 8.65 -15.13 11.61
N ASP A 48 7.68 -14.26 11.40
CA ASP A 48 6.42 -14.60 10.73
C ASP A 48 6.56 -14.58 9.20
N GLN A 49 7.39 -13.69 8.66
CA GLN A 49 7.77 -13.73 7.24
C GLN A 49 8.45 -15.07 6.88
N LEU A 50 9.29 -15.62 7.75
CA LEU A 50 9.89 -16.95 7.54
C LEU A 50 8.82 -18.06 7.49
N LYS A 51 7.76 -17.97 8.29
CA LYS A 51 6.64 -18.93 8.25
C LYS A 51 5.87 -18.83 6.93
N VAL A 52 5.66 -17.62 6.42
CA VAL A 52 5.02 -17.40 5.11
C VAL A 52 5.86 -18.03 3.99
N ALA A 53 7.17 -17.80 3.99
CA ALA A 53 8.08 -18.41 3.01
C ALA A 53 8.09 -19.94 3.12
N ALA A 54 8.17 -20.49 4.34
CA ALA A 54 8.14 -21.94 4.57
C ALA A 54 6.82 -22.60 4.12
N SER A 55 5.70 -21.90 4.25
CA SER A 55 4.37 -22.39 3.82
C SER A 55 4.16 -22.26 2.29
N ASN A 56 5.02 -21.51 1.61
CA ASN A 56 4.98 -21.29 0.16
C ASN A 56 6.33 -21.62 -0.49
N PRO A 57 6.81 -22.88 -0.37
CA PRO A 57 8.12 -23.25 -0.87
C PRO A 57 8.23 -22.98 -2.37
N HIS A 58 9.39 -22.45 -2.78
CA HIS A 58 9.69 -22.06 -4.16
C HIS A 58 8.78 -20.96 -4.74
N ASN A 59 8.04 -20.21 -3.91
CA ASN A 59 7.29 -19.04 -4.38
C ASN A 59 8.11 -17.75 -4.23
N PRO A 60 8.74 -17.23 -5.31
CA PRO A 60 9.59 -16.04 -5.22
C PRO A 60 8.81 -14.78 -4.85
N LEU A 61 7.47 -14.78 -5.01
CA LEU A 61 6.62 -13.64 -4.68
C LEU A 61 6.36 -13.51 -3.17
N LEU A 62 6.50 -14.60 -2.42
CA LEU A 62 6.21 -14.67 -0.98
C LEU A 62 7.44 -15.04 -0.13
N GLU A 63 8.60 -15.22 -0.77
CA GLU A 63 9.86 -15.50 -0.08
C GLU A 63 10.28 -14.35 0.86
N HIS A 64 9.96 -13.11 0.48
CA HIS A 64 10.28 -11.92 1.26
C HIS A 64 9.10 -10.95 1.33
N ARG A 65 9.23 -9.96 2.20
CA ARG A 65 8.26 -8.88 2.38
C ARG A 65 7.98 -8.16 1.04
N GLY A 66 6.71 -7.85 0.79
CA GLY A 66 6.31 -6.97 -0.30
C GLY A 66 4.91 -7.23 -0.84
N ASN A 67 4.65 -8.47 -1.27
CA ASN A 67 3.37 -8.84 -1.87
C ASN A 67 2.28 -9.08 -0.81
N PRO A 68 0.99 -9.05 -1.20
CA PRO A 68 -0.10 -9.52 -0.34
C PRO A 68 0.20 -10.88 0.29
N GLY A 69 -0.06 -10.99 1.59
CA GLY A 69 0.32 -12.16 2.40
C GLY A 69 1.53 -11.93 3.30
N THR A 70 2.29 -10.85 3.09
CA THR A 70 3.46 -10.51 3.92
C THR A 70 3.19 -9.38 4.93
N HIS A 71 1.92 -9.05 5.17
CA HIS A 71 1.50 -7.93 6.02
C HIS A 71 0.68 -8.42 7.19
N ASP A 72 0.87 -7.79 8.34
CA ASP A 72 0.08 -8.00 9.54
C ASP A 72 -1.20 -7.16 9.46
N LEU A 73 -2.19 -7.68 8.73
CA LEU A 73 -3.45 -6.96 8.53
C LEU A 73 -4.31 -6.91 9.78
N ASN A 74 -4.10 -7.81 10.74
CA ASN A 74 -4.78 -7.72 12.02
C ASN A 74 -4.24 -6.54 12.84
N LEU A 75 -2.92 -6.32 12.86
CA LEU A 75 -2.34 -5.10 13.43
C LEU A 75 -2.85 -3.85 12.69
N LEU A 76 -2.87 -3.86 11.36
CA LEU A 76 -3.39 -2.73 10.59
C LEU A 76 -4.84 -2.39 10.98
N MET A 77 -5.71 -3.40 11.02
CA MET A 77 -7.11 -3.20 11.36
C MET A 77 -7.28 -2.74 12.81
N SER A 78 -6.48 -3.22 13.76
CA SER A 78 -6.54 -2.72 15.14
C SER A 78 -6.17 -1.24 15.24
N LEU A 79 -5.21 -0.76 14.44
CA LEU A 79 -4.85 0.66 14.38
C LEU A 79 -5.98 1.51 13.77
N ILE A 80 -6.70 0.98 12.77
CA ILE A 80 -7.90 1.61 12.22
C ILE A 80 -9.01 1.67 13.27
N ASP A 81 -9.18 0.61 14.06
CA ASP A 81 -10.20 0.54 15.11
C ASP A 81 -9.89 1.50 16.26
N ASP A 82 -8.61 1.63 16.65
CA ASP A 82 -8.14 2.64 17.60
C ASP A 82 -8.45 4.06 17.08
N ALA A 83 -8.12 4.33 15.82
CA ALA A 83 -8.45 5.60 15.18
C ALA A 83 -9.95 5.87 15.25
N ASN A 84 -10.78 4.93 14.78
CA ASN A 84 -12.25 5.05 14.74
C ASN A 84 -12.87 5.31 16.12
N ALA A 85 -12.28 4.75 17.17
CA ALA A 85 -12.70 4.96 18.56
C ALA A 85 -12.20 6.28 19.16
N GLY A 86 -11.45 7.09 18.40
CA GLY A 86 -10.83 8.32 18.89
C GLY A 86 -9.69 8.08 19.89
N ARG A 87 -9.12 6.88 19.91
CA ARG A 87 -7.95 6.55 20.73
C ARG A 87 -6.67 6.99 20.02
N ASP A 88 -5.60 7.09 20.80
CA ASP A 88 -4.27 7.29 20.25
C ASP A 88 -3.85 6.09 19.41
N VAL A 89 -3.24 6.37 18.27
CA VAL A 89 -2.74 5.33 17.35
C VAL A 89 -1.24 5.22 17.51
N LEU A 90 -0.78 4.03 17.85
CA LEU A 90 0.64 3.69 17.95
C LEU A 90 1.08 3.05 16.63
N VAL A 91 1.58 3.88 15.73
CA VAL A 91 2.01 3.45 14.40
C VAL A 91 3.34 2.70 14.51
N PRO A 92 3.41 1.43 14.06
CA PRO A 92 4.65 0.67 14.04
C PRO A 92 5.66 1.31 13.09
N ARG A 93 6.91 0.92 13.26
CA ARG A 93 7.98 1.20 12.29
C ARG A 93 8.64 -0.11 11.90
N TYR A 94 9.10 -0.19 10.66
CA TYR A 94 9.76 -1.37 10.14
C TYR A 94 11.20 -1.05 9.74
N ASP A 95 12.15 -1.82 10.27
CA ASP A 95 13.55 -1.74 9.91
C ASP A 95 13.78 -2.59 8.66
N LYS A 96 13.92 -1.96 7.49
CA LYS A 96 14.21 -2.67 6.24
C LYS A 96 15.64 -3.21 6.18
N SER A 97 16.56 -2.73 7.03
CA SER A 97 17.98 -3.08 7.04
C SER A 97 18.32 -4.26 7.94
N ALA A 98 17.48 -4.55 8.94
CA ALA A 98 17.65 -5.67 9.85
C ALA A 98 17.77 -7.02 9.11
N TYR A 99 18.42 -8.00 9.73
CA TYR A 99 18.64 -9.33 9.16
C TYR A 99 19.21 -9.29 7.73
N ASN A 100 20.28 -8.52 7.51
CA ASN A 100 20.92 -8.38 6.18
C ASN A 100 19.94 -7.90 5.10
N GLY A 101 19.13 -6.89 5.41
CA GLY A 101 18.16 -6.31 4.49
C GLY A 101 16.86 -7.11 4.32
N ARG A 102 16.67 -8.20 5.06
CA ARG A 102 15.39 -8.95 5.10
C ARG A 102 14.32 -8.24 5.93
N GLY A 103 14.79 -7.44 6.88
CA GLY A 103 14.04 -6.50 7.69
C GLY A 103 13.24 -7.14 8.81
N ASP A 104 12.87 -6.33 9.79
CA ASP A 104 12.05 -6.73 10.94
C ASP A 104 11.29 -5.53 11.52
N ARG A 105 10.25 -5.79 12.30
CA ARG A 105 9.49 -4.75 12.98
C ARG A 105 10.31 -4.19 14.15
N PHE A 106 10.36 -2.86 14.28
CA PHE A 106 10.98 -2.26 15.46
C PHE A 106 10.19 -2.61 16.73
N PRO A 107 10.86 -2.67 17.89
CA PRO A 107 10.18 -2.86 19.17
C PRO A 107 9.21 -1.69 19.47
N LYS A 108 8.21 -1.93 20.31
CA LYS A 108 7.08 -1.01 20.56
C LYS A 108 7.49 0.37 21.07
N ASP A 109 8.62 0.48 21.76
CA ASP A 109 9.17 1.76 22.26
C ASP A 109 9.65 2.70 21.14
N LYS A 110 9.86 2.17 19.93
CA LYS A 110 10.18 2.94 18.72
C LYS A 110 8.96 3.28 17.87
N TRP A 111 7.77 2.85 18.28
CA TRP A 111 6.55 3.16 17.54
C TRP A 111 6.17 4.63 17.75
N VAL A 112 5.57 5.22 16.72
CA VAL A 112 5.22 6.65 16.74
C VAL A 112 3.79 6.80 17.21
N ARG A 113 3.59 7.55 18.29
CA ARG A 113 2.27 7.86 18.84
C ARG A 113 1.66 9.04 18.12
N TYR A 114 0.44 8.88 17.63
CA TYR A 114 -0.36 9.95 17.05
C TYR A 114 -1.65 10.15 17.85
N PRO A 115 -1.92 11.36 18.37
CA PRO A 115 -3.16 11.65 19.07
C PRO A 115 -4.30 11.97 18.08
N GLY A 116 -5.35 11.16 18.07
CA GLY A 116 -6.56 11.41 17.25
C GLY A 116 -6.46 11.04 15.75
N ILE A 117 -7.28 11.71 14.93
CA ILE A 117 -7.70 11.32 13.56
C ILE A 117 -6.53 10.96 12.62
N VAL A 118 -6.67 9.81 11.92
CA VAL A 118 -5.60 9.14 11.16
C VAL A 118 -5.91 9.08 9.67
N ILE A 119 -4.94 9.41 8.82
CA ILE A 119 -5.02 9.27 7.36
C ILE A 119 -4.13 8.12 6.92
N LEU A 120 -4.79 7.04 6.53
CA LEU A 120 -4.15 5.75 6.36
C LEU A 120 -3.73 5.48 4.90
N VAL A 121 -2.43 5.54 4.61
CA VAL A 121 -1.88 5.37 3.26
C VAL A 121 -1.64 3.89 2.91
N LEU A 122 -2.54 3.35 2.09
CA LEU A 122 -2.57 1.92 1.77
C LEU A 122 -2.38 1.64 0.29
N TYR A 123 -1.31 0.92 -0.01
CA TYR A 123 -1.06 0.10 -1.19
C TYR A 123 -1.87 -1.22 -1.25
N PHE A 124 -1.81 -1.91 -2.40
CA PHE A 124 -2.37 -3.23 -2.81
C PHE A 124 -3.41 -3.23 -3.95
N GLY A 125 -3.39 -4.31 -4.73
CA GLY A 125 -4.20 -4.50 -5.91
C GLY A 125 -5.70 -4.67 -5.63
N ASN A 126 -6.50 -4.56 -6.67
CA ASN A 126 -7.93 -4.84 -6.60
C ASN A 126 -8.19 -6.33 -6.76
N ARG A 127 -9.24 -6.82 -6.11
CA ARG A 127 -9.95 -8.00 -6.62
C ARG A 127 -10.47 -7.66 -8.01
N TYR A 128 -9.96 -8.32 -9.02
CA TYR A 128 -10.77 -8.64 -10.19
C TYR A 128 -11.04 -10.13 -10.18
N LYS A 129 -12.19 -10.55 -10.72
CA LYS A 129 -12.45 -11.94 -11.08
C LYS A 129 -11.46 -12.34 -12.20
N ALA A 130 -10.17 -12.43 -11.91
CA ALA A 130 -9.34 -13.34 -12.67
C ALA A 130 -9.91 -14.72 -12.36
N HIS A 131 -10.43 -15.41 -13.38
CA HIS A 131 -10.71 -16.83 -13.25
C HIS A 131 -9.44 -17.45 -12.66
N THR A 132 -9.53 -18.06 -11.48
CA THR A 132 -8.37 -18.64 -10.76
C THR A 132 -7.54 -19.58 -11.65
N LEU A 133 -8.14 -20.07 -12.74
CA LEU A 133 -7.55 -20.87 -13.79
C LEU A 133 -6.46 -20.14 -14.62
N SER A 134 -6.49 -18.81 -14.79
CA SER A 134 -5.50 -18.05 -15.57
C SER A 134 -4.32 -17.53 -14.75
N LEU A 135 -4.37 -17.65 -13.41
CA LEU A 135 -3.28 -17.18 -12.55
C LEU A 135 -2.15 -18.21 -12.52
N GLY A 136 -0.94 -17.72 -12.81
CA GLY A 136 0.30 -18.48 -12.59
C GLY A 136 0.40 -18.98 -11.15
N ARG A 137 1.00 -20.16 -10.95
CA ARG A 137 1.01 -20.87 -9.65
C ARG A 137 1.46 -19.99 -8.47
N HIS A 138 2.40 -19.07 -8.69
CA HIS A 138 2.96 -18.19 -7.67
C HIS A 138 2.02 -17.04 -7.27
N LEU A 139 1.16 -16.59 -8.19
CA LEU A 139 0.18 -15.54 -7.93
C LEU A 139 -1.06 -16.05 -7.20
N ARG A 140 -1.34 -17.36 -7.21
CA ARG A 140 -2.53 -17.92 -6.52
C ARG A 140 -2.55 -17.62 -5.02
N PRO A 141 -1.51 -17.91 -4.22
CA PRO A 141 -1.51 -17.57 -2.80
C PRO A 141 -1.47 -16.05 -2.56
N VAL A 142 -0.80 -15.28 -3.42
CA VAL A 142 -0.83 -13.81 -3.37
C VAL A 142 -2.25 -13.28 -3.56
N ASN A 143 -2.97 -13.79 -4.56
CA ASN A 143 -4.36 -13.44 -4.86
C ASN A 143 -5.32 -13.88 -3.75
N GLN A 144 -5.04 -15.00 -3.08
CA GLN A 144 -5.81 -15.42 -1.91
C GLN A 144 -5.61 -14.44 -0.75
N ALA A 145 -4.37 -14.10 -0.42
CA ALA A 145 -4.06 -13.14 0.63
C ALA A 145 -4.57 -11.72 0.30
N LEU A 146 -4.64 -11.36 -0.98
CA LEU A 146 -5.18 -10.08 -1.43
C LEU A 146 -6.64 -9.87 -0.98
N ARG A 147 -7.40 -10.95 -0.79
CA ARG A 147 -8.80 -10.88 -0.32
C ARG A 147 -8.94 -10.28 1.07
N GLU A 148 -7.93 -10.40 1.91
CA GLU A 148 -7.97 -9.82 3.26
C GLU A 148 -7.97 -8.29 3.24
N PHE A 149 -7.45 -7.68 2.16
CA PHE A 149 -7.50 -6.23 1.96
C PHE A 149 -8.90 -5.69 1.69
N ASP A 150 -9.90 -6.54 1.44
CA ASP A 150 -11.30 -6.11 1.34
C ASP A 150 -11.75 -5.39 2.63
N ARG A 151 -11.30 -5.85 3.80
CA ARG A 151 -11.57 -5.22 5.11
C ARG A 151 -10.96 -3.82 5.19
N VAL A 152 -9.75 -3.70 4.64
CA VAL A 152 -9.00 -2.45 4.60
C VAL A 152 -9.68 -1.46 3.65
N HIS A 153 -10.10 -1.90 2.46
CA HIS A 153 -10.84 -1.08 1.51
C HIS A 153 -12.19 -0.64 2.06
N ALA A 154 -12.92 -1.53 2.74
CA ALA A 154 -14.20 -1.20 3.37
C ALA A 154 -14.08 -0.14 4.47
N ALA A 155 -12.91 -0.01 5.11
CA ALA A 155 -12.67 1.00 6.13
C ALA A 155 -12.29 2.38 5.55
N LEU A 156 -11.91 2.48 4.27
CA LEU A 156 -11.53 3.74 3.64
C LEU A 156 -12.75 4.61 3.33
N THR A 157 -12.61 5.91 3.59
CA THR A 157 -13.63 6.92 3.21
C THR A 157 -13.29 7.64 1.91
N ALA A 158 -12.01 7.65 1.53
CA ALA A 158 -11.54 8.24 0.29
C ALA A 158 -10.28 7.50 -0.22
N LEU A 159 -9.99 7.66 -1.50
CA LEU A 159 -8.81 7.07 -2.15
C LEU A 159 -8.13 8.11 -3.05
N ILE A 160 -6.82 8.21 -2.99
CA ILE A 160 -6.01 8.89 -4.00
C ILE A 160 -5.32 7.79 -4.81
N VAL A 161 -5.49 7.80 -6.12
CA VAL A 161 -4.84 6.86 -7.04
C VAL A 161 -3.87 7.64 -7.91
N VAL A 162 -2.58 7.33 -7.82
CA VAL A 162 -1.57 7.85 -8.73
C VAL A 162 -1.48 6.88 -9.91
N HIS A 163 -1.94 7.35 -11.06
CA HIS A 163 -1.91 6.65 -12.32
C HIS A 163 -0.59 6.95 -13.06
N VAL A 164 0.02 5.91 -13.61
CA VAL A 164 1.19 6.00 -14.48
C VAL A 164 0.85 5.33 -15.81
N ASP A 165 1.24 5.96 -16.92
CA ASP A 165 0.99 5.40 -18.26
C ASP A 165 1.80 4.13 -18.51
N ASP A 166 2.98 4.01 -17.89
CA ASP A 166 3.83 2.83 -17.99
C ASP A 166 4.35 2.42 -16.61
N VAL A 167 3.87 1.28 -16.13
CA VAL A 167 4.32 0.73 -14.85
C VAL A 167 5.83 0.46 -14.83
N ARG A 168 6.48 0.24 -15.98
CA ARG A 168 7.93 0.00 -16.06
C ARG A 168 8.76 1.20 -15.59
N TRP A 169 8.17 2.36 -15.37
CA TRP A 169 8.85 3.45 -14.65
C TRP A 169 9.20 3.10 -13.20
N VAL A 170 8.77 1.95 -12.67
CA VAL A 170 9.31 1.41 -11.41
C VAL A 170 10.77 0.95 -11.55
N TYR A 171 11.27 0.68 -12.75
CA TYR A 171 12.70 0.34 -12.92
C TYR A 171 13.60 1.59 -12.92
N THR A 172 13.04 2.76 -13.20
CA THR A 172 13.78 4.02 -13.25
C THR A 172 13.82 4.67 -11.87
N ASP A 173 15.03 4.78 -11.34
CA ASP A 173 15.40 5.54 -10.14
C ASP A 173 14.48 5.34 -8.91
N GLN A 174 14.71 4.22 -8.21
CA GLN A 174 14.03 3.91 -6.95
C GLN A 174 14.53 4.74 -5.76
N GLY A 175 15.52 5.63 -5.95
CA GLY A 175 16.14 6.37 -4.84
C GLY A 175 16.66 5.46 -3.73
N VAL A 176 17.07 4.22 -4.08
CA VAL A 176 17.64 3.24 -3.15
C VAL A 176 19.16 3.33 -3.25
N PRO A 177 19.84 4.11 -2.38
CA PRO A 177 21.30 4.28 -2.43
C PRO A 177 22.10 3.02 -2.07
N ALA A 178 21.47 1.84 -1.97
CA ALA A 178 22.07 0.62 -1.44
C ALA A 178 22.05 -0.58 -2.41
N MET A 179 21.47 -0.46 -3.61
CA MET A 179 21.30 -1.60 -4.53
C MET A 179 21.89 -1.30 -5.91
N THR A 180 22.57 -2.27 -6.51
CA THR A 180 23.00 -2.20 -7.92
C THR A 180 21.78 -2.24 -8.84
N SER A 181 21.90 -1.79 -10.09
CA SER A 181 20.81 -1.84 -11.07
C SER A 181 20.25 -3.25 -11.26
N THR A 182 21.09 -4.28 -11.19
CA THR A 182 20.66 -5.69 -11.23
C THR A 182 19.85 -6.07 -9.99
N GLN A 183 20.29 -5.68 -8.80
CA GLN A 183 19.54 -5.94 -7.57
C GLN A 183 18.20 -5.22 -7.55
N VAL A 184 18.15 -3.99 -8.09
CA VAL A 184 16.90 -3.25 -8.26
C VAL A 184 15.96 -4.00 -9.21
N SER A 185 16.46 -4.48 -10.36
CA SER A 185 15.66 -5.31 -11.27
C SER A 185 15.13 -6.55 -10.57
N ASP A 186 15.99 -7.34 -9.93
CA ASP A 186 15.59 -8.57 -9.23
C ASP A 186 14.54 -8.33 -8.14
N PHE A 187 14.61 -7.17 -7.47
CA PHE A 187 13.61 -6.78 -6.48
C PHE A 187 12.29 -6.40 -7.15
N VAL A 188 12.33 -5.52 -8.15
CA VAL A 188 11.15 -5.01 -8.87
C VAL A 188 10.43 -6.14 -9.60
N ASP A 189 11.16 -7.08 -10.19
CA ASP A 189 10.63 -8.24 -10.93
C ASP A 189 9.70 -9.11 -10.07
N ARG A 190 9.86 -9.08 -8.74
CA ARG A 190 8.98 -9.81 -7.80
C ARG A 190 7.62 -9.14 -7.60
N PHE A 191 7.47 -7.89 -8.04
CA PHE A 191 6.22 -7.15 -7.98
C PHE A 191 5.54 -7.06 -9.34
N MET A 192 6.29 -7.17 -10.45
CA MET A 192 5.73 -7.06 -11.80
C MET A 192 4.57 -8.01 -12.09
N PRO A 193 4.61 -9.31 -11.72
CA PRO A 193 3.45 -10.19 -11.91
C PRO A 193 2.19 -9.69 -11.21
N ALA A 194 2.33 -9.04 -10.06
CA ALA A 194 1.22 -8.44 -9.34
C ALA A 194 0.76 -7.13 -10.00
N TYR A 195 1.69 -6.29 -10.48
CA TYR A 195 1.34 -5.10 -11.26
C TYR A 195 0.55 -5.47 -12.52
N ASP A 196 1.08 -6.35 -13.35
CA ASP A 196 0.44 -6.77 -14.61
C ASP A 196 -0.97 -7.32 -14.36
N GLN A 197 -1.14 -8.07 -13.28
CA GLN A 197 -2.41 -8.73 -12.97
C GLN A 197 -3.45 -7.80 -12.31
N TYR A 198 -3.02 -6.85 -11.48
CA TYR A 198 -3.93 -6.11 -10.59
C TYR A 198 -4.04 -4.62 -10.91
N LEU A 199 -3.01 -4.02 -11.52
CA LEU A 199 -2.96 -2.58 -11.77
C LEU A 199 -4.01 -2.10 -12.79
N PRO A 200 -4.30 -2.82 -13.89
CA PRO A 200 -5.34 -2.39 -14.84
C PRO A 200 -6.71 -2.25 -14.18
N ALA A 201 -7.08 -3.20 -13.32
CA ALA A 201 -8.35 -3.14 -12.58
C ALA A 201 -8.35 -2.06 -11.49
N LEU A 202 -7.19 -1.66 -10.97
CA LEU A 202 -7.08 -0.51 -10.06
C LEU A 202 -7.36 0.81 -10.77
N TYR A 203 -6.86 0.93 -12.00
CA TYR A 203 -6.97 2.12 -12.83
C TYR A 203 -8.31 2.25 -13.55
N ALA A 204 -9.01 1.13 -13.77
CA ALA A 204 -10.39 1.15 -14.26
C ALA A 204 -11.28 2.03 -13.35
N THR A 205 -12.00 2.97 -13.96
CA THR A 205 -12.94 3.86 -13.29
C THR A 205 -14.26 3.15 -13.00
N ASP A 206 -14.57 2.10 -13.75
CA ASP A 206 -15.70 1.21 -13.61
C ASP A 206 -15.26 -0.17 -13.05
N GLY A 207 -16.06 -0.73 -12.15
CA GLY A 207 -15.80 -2.05 -11.58
C GLY A 207 -16.65 -2.38 -10.36
N ASP A 208 -16.87 -3.67 -10.13
CA ASP A 208 -17.77 -4.16 -9.06
C ASP A 208 -17.07 -4.35 -7.70
N SER A 209 -15.74 -4.21 -7.63
CA SER A 209 -14.98 -4.45 -6.40
C SER A 209 -15.13 -3.32 -5.37
N LEU A 210 -14.92 -3.63 -4.08
CA LEU A 210 -15.18 -2.71 -2.96
C LEU A 210 -14.43 -1.37 -3.10
N VAL A 211 -13.22 -1.41 -3.62
CA VAL A 211 -12.38 -0.22 -3.84
C VAL A 211 -12.95 0.74 -4.91
N HIS A 212 -13.79 0.29 -5.85
CA HIS A 212 -14.46 1.17 -6.82
C HIS A 212 -15.65 1.90 -6.18
N ARG A 213 -16.12 1.45 -5.01
CA ARG A 213 -17.16 2.11 -4.23
C ARG A 213 -16.61 3.23 -3.34
N VAL A 214 -15.28 3.28 -3.15
CA VAL A 214 -14.64 4.34 -2.36
C VAL A 214 -14.48 5.58 -3.24
N PRO A 215 -14.96 6.77 -2.80
CA PRO A 215 -14.74 8.02 -3.52
C PRO A 215 -13.25 8.23 -3.79
N ARG A 216 -12.87 8.48 -5.05
CA ARG A 216 -11.46 8.52 -5.45
C ARG A 216 -11.06 9.75 -6.26
N LEU A 217 -9.86 10.26 -5.99
CA LEU A 217 -9.15 11.22 -6.82
C LEU A 217 -8.04 10.48 -7.57
N THR A 218 -8.08 10.48 -8.89
CA THR A 218 -7.00 9.94 -9.72
C THR A 218 -6.09 11.08 -10.16
N ILE A 219 -4.77 10.90 -10.02
CA ILE A 219 -3.74 11.85 -10.43
C ILE A 219 -2.85 11.13 -11.45
N ASP A 220 -2.86 11.60 -12.68
CA ASP A 220 -1.99 11.11 -13.75
C ASP A 220 -0.63 11.79 -13.64
N ILE A 221 0.45 11.01 -13.64
CA ILE A 221 1.81 11.53 -13.67
C ILE A 221 2.59 11.00 -14.87
N ASP A 222 3.59 11.75 -15.32
CA ASP A 222 4.55 11.30 -16.33
C ASP A 222 5.79 10.62 -15.72
N VAL A 223 6.74 10.25 -16.57
CA VAL A 223 8.01 9.62 -16.18
C VAL A 223 8.83 10.48 -15.22
N ASP A 224 8.74 11.82 -15.35
CA ASP A 224 9.39 12.80 -14.48
C ASP A 224 8.59 13.08 -13.19
N ARG A 225 7.51 12.30 -12.96
CA ARG A 225 6.59 12.45 -11.83
C ARG A 225 5.83 13.78 -11.82
N LYS A 226 5.72 14.45 -12.97
CA LYS A 226 4.92 15.67 -13.10
C LYS A 226 3.46 15.32 -13.31
N CYS A 227 2.57 16.03 -12.62
CA CYS A 227 1.13 15.89 -12.78
C CYS A 227 0.71 16.28 -14.20
N ARG A 228 0.04 15.36 -14.90
CA ARG A 228 -0.50 15.54 -16.27
C ARG A 228 -2.00 15.81 -16.25
N GLY A 229 -2.70 15.26 -15.26
CA GLY A 229 -4.15 15.36 -15.16
C GLY A 229 -4.63 14.98 -13.76
N ILE A 230 -5.82 15.46 -13.41
CA ILE A 230 -6.51 15.11 -12.18
C ILE A 230 -7.95 14.80 -12.54
N VAL A 231 -8.42 13.61 -12.14
CA VAL A 231 -9.80 13.17 -12.31
C VAL A 231 -10.41 12.99 -10.92
N ALA A 232 -11.35 13.87 -10.56
CA ALA A 232 -12.13 13.74 -9.33
C ALA A 232 -13.46 13.02 -9.63
N PRO A 233 -14.14 12.43 -8.64
CA PRO A 233 -15.51 11.99 -8.82
C PRO A 233 -16.35 13.21 -9.21
N GLU A 234 -17.25 13.07 -10.19
CA GLU A 234 -18.27 14.10 -10.40
C GLU A 234 -18.96 14.32 -9.05
N SER A 235 -18.96 15.56 -8.57
CA SER A 235 -19.70 15.92 -7.38
C SER A 235 -21.14 15.52 -7.63
N THR A 236 -21.61 14.49 -6.91
CA THR A 236 -23.04 14.24 -6.84
C THR A 236 -23.61 15.51 -6.26
N LYS A 237 -24.28 16.31 -7.10
CA LYS A 237 -25.05 17.47 -6.66
C LYS A 237 -26.02 16.92 -5.61
N VAL A 238 -25.76 17.24 -4.35
CA VAL A 238 -26.76 17.16 -3.28
C VAL A 238 -27.57 18.44 -3.36
#